data_AF-A0AAV5ABM9-F1
#
_entry.id   AF-A0AAV5ABM9-F1
#
_cell.length_a   1.000
_cell.length_b   1.000
_cell.length_c   1.000
_cell.angle_alpha   90.00
_cell.angle_beta   90.00
_cell.angle_gamma   90.00
#
_symmetry.space_group_name_H-M   'P 1'
#
loop_
_entity.id
_entity.type
_entity.pdbx_description
1 polymer ?
#
loop_
_entity_poly.entity_id
_entity_poly.type
_entity_poly.pdbx_seq_one_letter_code
_entity_poly.pdbx_strand_id
1 'polypeptide(L)'
;MEKSVKETAYNTSVFSAAGSAMMSFKPVNAIHQHLCAFHTYAIDRTRHIEAHHFCTHLTPDLHQCVIYDSDKPDAKLIGIEYILSENAFLDLPLEERKYWHSHKYEVESGLLRLTVKGLVPGKDSYPSSKTTRNLMSYFLEMVTDYAEQPAMLSLQRTYGKTIHTWQVDIHPHLPLGPPTLMMSYTNDRQLEKDPKLASVLISQEIQSKRLLRKNYLPQYGKSSQADEWEQTGQSVSFEPIMKDVQFQ
;
A
#
# COMPACT_ATOMS: atom_id res chain seq x y z
N MET A 1 -35.68 -28.64 -0.67
CA MET A 1 -36.19 -27.31 -0.25
C MET A 1 -35.32 -26.68 0.85
N GLU A 2 -34.89 -27.45 1.85
CA GLU A 2 -34.13 -26.94 3.01
C GLU A 2 -32.74 -26.36 2.70
N LYS A 3 -31.99 -26.94 1.76
CA LYS A 3 -30.64 -26.50 1.38
C LYS A 3 -30.65 -25.12 0.70
N SER A 4 -31.51 -24.93 -0.30
CA SER A 4 -31.66 -23.66 -1.02
C SER A 4 -32.10 -22.51 -0.10
N VAL A 5 -32.97 -22.79 0.88
CA VAL A 5 -33.37 -21.79 1.89
C VAL A 5 -32.18 -21.40 2.78
N LYS A 6 -31.37 -22.36 3.24
CA LYS A 6 -30.17 -22.10 4.04
C LYS A 6 -29.09 -21.35 3.24
N GLU A 7 -28.89 -21.70 1.97
CA GLU A 7 -27.97 -21.00 1.06
C GLU A 7 -28.42 -19.55 0.81
N THR A 8 -29.73 -19.33 0.66
CA THR A 8 -30.29 -17.98 0.48
C THR A 8 -30.14 -17.16 1.76
N ALA A 9 -30.28 -17.78 2.94
CA ALA A 9 -30.14 -17.12 4.23
C ALA A 9 -28.71 -16.57 4.48
N TYR A 10 -27.67 -17.22 3.96
CA TYR A 10 -26.26 -16.77 4.11
C TYR A 10 -26.03 -15.37 3.53
N ASN A 11 -26.70 -15.03 2.43
CA ASN A 11 -26.53 -13.74 1.74
C ASN A 11 -27.45 -12.63 2.29
N THR A 12 -28.09 -12.85 3.44
CA THR A 12 -29.01 -11.87 4.04
C THR A 12 -28.27 -10.89 4.97
N SER A 13 -28.78 -9.66 5.06
CA SER A 13 -28.26 -8.66 6.00
C SER A 13 -28.33 -9.11 7.46
N VAL A 14 -29.34 -9.92 7.82
CA VAL A 14 -29.50 -10.48 9.17
C VAL A 14 -28.36 -11.43 9.52
N PHE A 15 -27.99 -12.34 8.60
CA PHE A 15 -26.87 -13.26 8.81
C PHE A 15 -25.55 -12.50 8.95
N SER A 16 -25.31 -11.51 8.07
CA SER A 16 -24.12 -10.64 8.15
C SER A 16 -24.05 -9.88 9.47
N ALA A 17 -25.16 -9.32 9.95
CA ALA A 17 -25.21 -8.58 11.22
C ALA A 17 -24.94 -9.50 12.43
N ALA A 18 -25.51 -10.71 12.44
CA ALA A 18 -25.24 -11.70 13.47
C ALA A 18 -23.77 -12.12 13.47
N GLY A 19 -23.18 -12.34 12.28
CA GLY A 19 -21.76 -12.60 12.13
C GLY A 19 -20.89 -11.50 12.75
N SER A 20 -21.15 -10.23 12.40
CA SER A 20 -20.41 -9.08 12.95
C SER A 20 -20.52 -8.94 14.47
N ALA A 21 -21.66 -9.33 15.05
CA ALA A 21 -21.86 -9.28 16.50
C ALA A 21 -21.19 -10.45 17.25
N MET A 22 -21.12 -11.63 16.64
CA MET A 22 -20.61 -12.85 17.28
C MET A 22 -19.11 -13.08 17.07
N MET A 23 -18.55 -12.61 15.94
CA MET A 23 -17.16 -12.87 15.58
C MET A 23 -16.20 -11.94 16.33
N SER A 24 -15.05 -12.49 16.73
CA SER A 24 -13.97 -11.68 17.31
C SER A 24 -13.07 -11.13 16.22
N PHE A 25 -12.99 -9.80 16.10
CA PHE A 25 -12.12 -9.12 15.14
C PHE A 25 -10.77 -8.71 15.73
N LYS A 26 -10.27 -9.41 16.75
CA LYS A 26 -9.03 -9.03 17.46
C LYS A 26 -7.84 -8.72 16.51
N PRO A 27 -7.51 -9.56 15.51
CA PRO A 27 -6.41 -9.25 14.59
C PRO A 27 -6.68 -8.03 13.70
N VAL A 28 -7.92 -7.90 13.20
CA VAL A 28 -8.33 -6.77 12.35
C VAL A 28 -8.30 -5.46 13.16
N ASN A 29 -8.74 -5.49 14.41
CA ASN A 29 -8.74 -4.34 15.31
C ASN A 29 -7.33 -3.94 15.78
N ALA A 30 -6.28 -4.74 15.50
CA ALA A 30 -4.90 -4.40 15.78
C ALA A 30 -4.24 -3.55 14.68
N ILE A 31 -4.92 -3.36 13.54
CA ILE A 31 -4.51 -2.43 12.48
C ILE A 31 -4.60 -1.00 13.04
N HIS A 32 -3.50 -0.27 12.97
CA HIS A 32 -3.37 1.07 13.58
C HIS A 32 -2.65 2.08 12.68
N GLN A 33 -2.31 1.70 11.45
CA GLN A 33 -1.68 2.59 10.49
C GLN A 33 -2.31 2.41 9.11
N HIS A 34 -2.66 3.53 8.48
CA HIS A 34 -3.16 3.56 7.10
C HIS A 34 -2.19 4.36 6.24
N LEU A 35 -1.56 3.70 5.26
CA LEU A 35 -0.67 4.33 4.29
C LEU A 35 -1.31 4.27 2.91
N CYS A 36 -1.21 5.34 2.14
CA CYS A 36 -1.61 5.38 0.74
C CYS A 36 -0.37 5.66 -0.11
N ALA A 37 -0.14 4.82 -1.11
CA ALA A 37 0.96 4.93 -2.05
C ALA A 37 0.55 4.37 -3.41
N PHE A 38 1.51 4.24 -4.33
CA PHE A 38 1.25 3.68 -5.66
C PHE A 38 2.18 2.51 -5.92
N HIS A 39 1.63 1.40 -6.38
CA HIS A 39 2.39 0.24 -6.81
C HIS A 39 2.49 0.17 -8.31
N THR A 40 3.59 -0.39 -8.80
CA THR A 40 3.76 -0.79 -10.19
C THR A 40 4.11 -2.27 -10.27
N TYR A 41 3.56 -2.97 -11.27
CA TYR A 41 3.78 -4.42 -11.42
C TYR A 41 5.25 -4.73 -11.70
N ALA A 42 5.77 -5.82 -11.13
CA ALA A 42 7.17 -6.23 -11.30
C ALA A 42 7.61 -6.31 -12.77
N ILE A 43 6.72 -6.85 -13.61
CA ILE A 43 6.96 -7.16 -15.02
C ILE A 43 6.47 -6.06 -15.96
N ASP A 44 5.29 -5.49 -15.70
CA ASP A 44 4.72 -4.42 -16.52
C ASP A 44 4.67 -3.10 -15.76
N ARG A 45 5.73 -2.30 -15.94
CA ARG A 45 5.91 -1.04 -15.24
C ARG A 45 5.04 0.11 -15.75
N THR A 46 4.23 -0.14 -16.79
CA THR A 46 3.27 0.85 -17.32
C THR A 46 1.93 0.81 -16.60
N ARG A 47 1.73 -0.22 -15.77
CA ARG A 47 0.51 -0.42 -15.00
C ARG A 47 0.75 -0.03 -13.56
N HIS A 48 -0.19 0.76 -13.04
CA HIS A 48 -0.08 1.41 -11.75
C HIS A 48 -1.36 1.25 -10.96
N ILE A 49 -1.24 0.98 -9.66
CA ILE A 49 -2.36 0.78 -8.74
C ILE A 49 -2.16 1.68 -7.53
N GLU A 50 -3.13 2.54 -7.23
CA GLU A 50 -3.20 3.19 -5.92
C GLU A 50 -3.47 2.11 -4.87
N ALA A 51 -2.65 2.09 -3.82
CA ALA A 51 -2.64 1.01 -2.84
C ALA A 51 -2.83 1.58 -1.43
N HIS A 52 -3.91 1.13 -0.78
CA HIS A 52 -4.27 1.51 0.58
C HIS A 52 -3.87 0.40 1.55
N HIS A 53 -2.78 0.64 2.27
CA HIS A 53 -2.17 -0.28 3.22
C HIS A 53 -2.75 -0.08 4.61
N PHE A 54 -3.32 -1.12 5.17
CA PHE A 54 -3.81 -1.15 6.53
C PHE A 54 -2.90 -2.06 7.35
N CYS A 55 -2.02 -1.44 8.12
CA CYS A 55 -0.86 -2.08 8.71
C CYS A 55 -0.97 -2.28 10.23
N THR A 56 -0.37 -3.37 10.68
CA THR A 56 -0.03 -3.64 12.07
C THR A 56 1.48 -3.80 12.18
N HIS A 57 2.10 -3.06 13.10
CA HIS A 57 3.48 -3.32 13.53
C HIS A 57 3.47 -4.57 14.41
N LEU A 58 3.96 -5.70 13.87
CA LEU A 58 4.06 -6.95 14.62
C LEU A 58 5.25 -6.94 15.58
N THR A 59 6.36 -6.38 15.12
CA THR A 59 7.55 -6.06 15.92
C THR A 59 8.06 -4.68 15.50
N PRO A 60 9.05 -4.10 16.19
CA PRO A 60 9.68 -2.86 15.74
C PRO A 60 10.24 -2.95 14.31
N ASP A 61 10.64 -4.15 13.87
CA ASP A 61 11.31 -4.39 12.58
C ASP A 61 10.41 -5.03 11.52
N LEU A 62 9.17 -5.40 11.85
CA LEU A 62 8.25 -6.10 10.93
C LEU A 62 6.85 -5.52 11.01
N HIS A 63 6.40 -4.94 9.90
CA HIS A 63 5.00 -4.55 9.71
C HIS A 63 4.36 -5.55 8.75
N GLN A 64 3.08 -5.84 8.99
CA GLN A 64 2.24 -6.57 8.04
C GLN A 64 1.07 -5.69 7.64
N CYS A 65 0.74 -5.68 6.36
CA CYS A 65 -0.33 -4.84 5.81
C CYS A 65 -1.27 -5.68 4.95
N VAL A 66 -2.56 -5.44 5.10
CA VAL A 66 -3.56 -5.82 4.09
C VAL A 66 -3.77 -4.61 3.17
N ILE A 67 -3.87 -4.87 1.86
CA ILE A 67 -3.90 -3.82 0.85
C ILE A 67 -5.23 -3.83 0.13
N TYR A 68 -5.85 -2.66 0.02
CA TYR A 68 -7.08 -2.43 -0.73
C TYR A 68 -6.85 -1.48 -1.93
N ASP A 69 -7.72 -1.57 -2.94
CA ASP A 69 -7.71 -0.68 -4.12
C ASP A 69 -8.20 0.75 -3.83
N SER A 70 -8.80 0.98 -2.66
CA SER A 70 -9.28 2.28 -2.18
C SER A 70 -9.50 2.23 -0.66
N ASP A 71 -9.90 3.35 -0.06
CA ASP A 71 -10.34 3.44 1.34
C ASP A 71 -11.88 3.41 1.50
N LYS A 72 -12.62 3.08 0.44
CA LYS A 72 -14.08 3.04 0.46
C LYS A 72 -14.62 1.77 1.13
N PRO A 73 -15.86 1.79 1.64
CA PRO A 73 -16.48 0.61 2.24
C PRO A 73 -16.59 -0.62 1.33
N ASP A 74 -16.59 -0.41 0.00
CA ASP A 74 -16.66 -1.45 -1.03
C ASP A 74 -15.30 -1.76 -1.68
N ALA A 75 -14.20 -1.32 -1.04
CA ALA A 75 -12.85 -1.54 -1.54
C ALA A 75 -12.53 -3.04 -1.67
N LYS A 76 -11.79 -3.37 -2.73
CA LYS A 76 -11.37 -4.74 -3.04
C LYS A 76 -10.08 -5.03 -2.32
N LEU A 77 -9.99 -6.17 -1.63
CA LEU A 77 -8.73 -6.67 -1.09
C LEU A 77 -7.84 -7.10 -2.27
N ILE A 78 -6.77 -6.36 -2.51
CA ILE A 78 -5.90 -6.57 -3.68
C ILE A 78 -4.59 -7.25 -3.34
N GLY A 79 -4.15 -7.24 -2.09
CA GLY A 79 -2.86 -7.84 -1.75
C GLY A 79 -2.45 -7.75 -0.29
N ILE A 80 -1.20 -8.12 -0.06
CA ILE A 80 -0.51 -8.02 1.21
C ILE A 80 0.88 -7.42 1.01
N GLU A 81 1.37 -6.76 2.05
CA GLU A 81 2.76 -6.35 2.12
C GLU A 81 3.35 -6.68 3.49
N TYR A 82 4.61 -7.12 3.45
CA TYR A 82 5.48 -7.15 4.62
C TYR A 82 6.51 -6.05 4.49
N ILE A 83 6.68 -5.27 5.56
CA ILE A 83 7.65 -4.18 5.61
C ILE A 83 8.70 -4.52 6.65
N LEU A 84 9.96 -4.49 6.26
CA LEU A 84 11.10 -4.69 7.14
C LEU A 84 11.88 -3.40 7.37
N SER A 85 12.44 -3.26 8.57
CA SER A 85 13.53 -2.31 8.80
C SER A 85 14.73 -2.66 7.92
N GLU A 86 15.59 -1.67 7.66
CA GLU A 86 16.82 -1.90 6.90
C GLU A 86 17.69 -3.01 7.49
N ASN A 87 17.84 -3.07 8.81
CA ASN A 87 18.63 -4.12 9.45
C ASN A 87 18.05 -5.51 9.17
N ALA A 88 16.74 -5.68 9.36
CA ALA A 88 16.09 -6.97 9.11
C ALA A 88 16.13 -7.36 7.62
N PHE A 89 16.02 -6.38 6.71
CA PHE A 89 16.21 -6.61 5.27
C PHE A 89 17.64 -7.06 4.94
N LEU A 90 18.65 -6.42 5.53
CA LEU A 90 20.06 -6.76 5.33
C LEU A 90 20.47 -8.10 5.94
N ASP A 91 19.64 -8.67 6.82
CA ASP A 91 19.83 -10.01 7.38
C ASP A 91 19.16 -11.12 6.53
N LEU A 92 18.33 -10.75 5.54
CA LEU A 92 17.70 -11.75 4.65
C LEU A 92 18.73 -12.48 3.79
N PRO A 93 18.48 -13.75 3.43
CA PRO A 93 19.25 -14.43 2.38
C PRO A 93 19.25 -13.62 1.07
N LEU A 94 20.37 -13.61 0.35
CA LEU A 94 20.50 -12.84 -0.90
C LEU A 94 19.40 -13.20 -1.93
N GLU A 95 19.06 -14.47 -2.02
CA GLU A 95 18.02 -14.99 -2.92
C GLU A 95 16.61 -14.50 -2.61
N GLU A 96 16.36 -14.03 -1.37
CA GLU A 96 15.09 -13.47 -0.94
C GLU A 96 15.00 -11.98 -1.29
N ARG A 97 16.10 -11.24 -1.33
CA ARG A 97 16.11 -9.77 -1.49
C ARG A 97 15.53 -9.29 -2.82
N LYS A 98 15.57 -10.11 -3.87
CA LYS A 98 14.95 -9.85 -5.18
C LYS A 98 13.44 -9.61 -5.14
N TYR A 99 12.77 -10.02 -4.06
CA TYR A 99 11.34 -9.79 -3.84
C TYR A 99 11.02 -8.44 -3.16
N TRP A 100 12.03 -7.66 -2.80
CA TRP A 100 11.89 -6.48 -1.96
C TRP A 100 12.25 -5.20 -2.72
N HIS A 101 11.49 -4.14 -2.46
CA HIS A 101 11.74 -2.79 -2.96
C HIS A 101 11.98 -1.82 -1.81
N SER A 102 12.65 -0.70 -2.07
CA SER A 102 12.82 0.34 -1.05
C SER A 102 11.67 1.34 -1.04
N HIS A 103 11.21 1.74 0.15
CA HIS A 103 10.24 2.83 0.31
C HIS A 103 10.85 4.23 0.22
N LYS A 104 12.19 4.33 0.11
CA LYS A 104 12.92 5.61 0.16
C LYS A 104 12.31 6.67 -0.76
N TYR A 105 12.12 6.33 -2.03
CA TYR A 105 11.67 7.30 -3.01
C TYR A 105 10.21 7.70 -2.79
N GLU A 106 9.30 6.78 -2.46
CA GLU A 106 7.91 7.17 -2.18
C GLU A 106 7.79 8.09 -0.95
N VAL A 107 8.61 7.83 0.08
CA VAL A 107 8.69 8.70 1.26
C VAL A 107 9.25 10.07 0.87
N GLU A 108 10.40 10.14 0.21
CA GLU A 108 11.03 11.44 -0.11
C GLU A 108 10.26 12.24 -1.16
N SER A 109 9.62 11.57 -2.11
CA SER A 109 8.89 12.20 -3.21
C SER A 109 7.57 12.83 -2.78
N GLY A 110 7.02 12.43 -1.63
CA GLY A 110 5.68 12.80 -1.18
C GLY A 110 4.58 11.81 -1.56
N LEU A 111 4.88 10.78 -2.37
CA LEU A 111 3.88 9.83 -2.89
C LEU A 111 3.29 8.93 -1.81
N LEU A 112 4.11 8.47 -0.85
CA LEU A 112 3.62 7.74 0.32
C LEU A 112 3.03 8.74 1.31
N ARG A 113 1.75 8.56 1.65
CA ARG A 113 0.98 9.42 2.54
C ARG A 113 0.50 8.63 3.74
N LEU A 114 0.63 9.21 4.92
CA LEU A 114 -0.04 8.71 6.12
C LEU A 114 -1.46 9.28 6.13
N THR A 115 -2.45 8.38 6.13
CA THR A 115 -3.86 8.76 6.17
C THR A 115 -4.30 8.84 7.63
N VAL A 116 -4.61 10.05 8.10
CA VAL A 116 -5.17 10.25 9.44
C VAL A 116 -6.68 10.29 9.36
N LYS A 117 -7.37 9.57 10.26
CA LYS A 117 -8.83 9.65 10.35
C LYS A 117 -9.23 11.11 10.58
N GLY A 118 -10.03 11.66 9.67
CA GLY A 118 -10.49 13.03 9.78
C GLY A 118 -11.16 13.29 11.13
N LEU A 119 -10.78 14.39 11.80
CA LEU A 119 -11.43 14.85 13.03
C LEU A 119 -12.87 15.34 12.79
N VAL A 120 -13.31 15.39 11.54
CA VAL A 120 -14.64 15.82 11.11
C VAL A 120 -15.37 14.65 10.46
N PRO A 121 -16.54 14.23 10.97
CA PRO A 121 -17.37 13.21 10.34
C PRO A 121 -17.74 13.62 8.90
N GLY A 122 -17.58 12.71 7.94
CA GLY A 122 -18.02 12.90 6.55
C GLY A 122 -17.05 13.65 5.62
N LYS A 123 -15.80 13.88 6.05
CA LYS A 123 -14.72 14.22 5.12
C LYS A 123 -13.72 13.06 5.11
N ASP A 124 -13.70 12.35 3.99
CA ASP A 124 -12.65 11.39 3.70
C ASP A 124 -11.30 12.06 3.94
N SER A 125 -10.43 11.29 4.56
CA SER A 125 -9.12 11.71 5.02
C SER A 125 -8.30 12.28 3.86
N TYR A 126 -7.87 13.53 4.05
CA TYR A 126 -7.25 14.44 3.07
C TYR A 126 -8.24 15.15 2.11
N PRO A 127 -8.43 16.48 2.22
CA PRO A 127 -9.36 17.21 1.37
C PRO A 127 -8.82 17.32 -0.06
N SER A 128 -9.27 16.46 -0.96
CA SER A 128 -9.09 16.63 -2.42
C SER A 128 -9.89 17.81 -3.00
N SER A 129 -10.73 18.47 -2.20
CA SER A 129 -11.68 19.49 -2.64
C SER A 129 -11.14 20.92 -2.46
N LYS A 130 -10.75 21.52 -3.59
CA LYS A 130 -10.19 22.86 -3.81
C LYS A 130 -11.05 24.08 -3.38
N THR A 131 -12.21 23.93 -2.75
CA THR A 131 -13.22 25.00 -2.88
C THR A 131 -13.22 26.08 -1.78
N THR A 132 -12.61 25.89 -0.60
CA THR A 132 -12.28 27.03 0.30
C THR A 132 -11.33 26.61 1.42
N ARG A 133 -10.05 27.00 1.36
CA ARG A 133 -9.13 26.83 2.50
C ARG A 133 -9.42 27.92 3.53
N ASN A 134 -10.00 27.55 4.66
CA ASN A 134 -10.13 28.43 5.83
C ASN A 134 -8.94 28.19 6.79
N LEU A 135 -8.76 29.06 7.79
CA LEU A 135 -7.64 28.97 8.75
C LEU A 135 -7.58 27.60 9.45
N MET A 136 -8.73 26.98 9.71
CA MET A 136 -8.81 25.64 10.32
C MET A 136 -8.21 24.57 9.42
N SER A 137 -8.41 24.64 8.10
CA SER A 137 -7.82 23.67 7.16
C SER A 137 -6.29 23.70 7.15
N TYR A 138 -5.68 24.89 7.20
CA TYR A 138 -4.22 25.03 7.30
C TYR A 138 -3.68 24.46 8.62
N PHE A 139 -4.38 24.71 9.73
CA PHE A 139 -3.98 24.17 11.03
C PHE A 139 -4.03 22.63 11.05
N LEU A 140 -5.08 22.03 10.49
CA LEU A 140 -5.22 20.58 10.40
C LEU A 140 -4.16 19.94 9.50
N GLU A 141 -3.83 20.57 8.37
CA GLU A 141 -2.74 20.13 7.48
C GLU A 141 -1.40 20.13 8.23
N MET A 142 -1.09 21.23 8.93
CA MET A 142 0.13 21.36 9.73
C MET A 142 0.23 20.30 10.84
N VAL A 143 -0.88 20.02 11.55
CA VAL A 143 -0.91 18.97 12.59
C VAL A 143 -0.67 17.60 11.98
N THR A 144 -1.26 17.32 10.81
CA THR A 144 -1.08 16.05 10.09
C THR A 144 0.37 15.90 9.63
N ASP A 145 0.94 16.96 9.04
CA ASP A 145 2.32 17.01 8.57
C ASP A 145 3.34 16.83 9.70
N TYR A 146 3.04 17.36 10.89
CA TYR A 146 3.87 17.12 12.08
C TYR A 146 3.71 15.68 12.60
N ALA A 147 2.48 15.17 12.63
CA ALA A 147 2.17 13.82 13.11
C ALA A 147 2.74 12.71 12.21
N GLU A 148 2.92 12.95 10.91
CA GLU A 148 3.52 11.95 10.00
C GLU A 148 5.04 11.82 10.16
N GLN A 149 5.75 12.81 10.70
CA GLN A 149 7.22 12.84 10.66
C GLN A 149 7.89 11.60 11.28
N PRO A 150 7.48 11.10 12.47
CA PRO A 150 8.07 9.90 13.04
C PRO A 150 7.86 8.67 12.14
N ALA A 151 6.68 8.58 11.50
CA ALA A 151 6.39 7.50 10.55
C ALA A 151 7.27 7.63 9.31
N MET A 152 7.44 8.83 8.74
CA MET A 152 8.28 9.04 7.56
C MET A 152 9.77 8.77 7.84
N LEU A 153 10.27 9.18 9.01
CA LEU A 153 11.64 8.89 9.44
C LEU A 153 11.92 7.39 9.54
N SER A 154 10.94 6.62 10.03
CA SER A 154 11.03 5.16 10.06
C SER A 154 10.94 4.57 8.65
N LEU A 155 9.86 4.89 7.93
CA LEU A 155 9.54 4.28 6.63
C LEU A 155 10.59 4.59 5.55
N GLN A 156 11.30 5.73 5.61
CA GLN A 156 12.37 6.04 4.65
C GLN A 156 13.43 4.93 4.57
N ARG A 157 13.67 4.22 5.68
CA ARG A 157 14.66 3.15 5.82
C ARG A 157 14.04 1.76 5.89
N THR A 158 12.92 1.58 5.22
CA THR A 158 12.24 0.28 5.16
C THR A 158 12.17 -0.27 3.75
N TYR A 159 11.93 -1.58 3.68
CA TYR A 159 11.83 -2.33 2.44
C TYR A 159 10.54 -3.15 2.45
N GLY A 160 9.81 -3.12 1.34
CA GLY A 160 8.51 -3.78 1.17
C GLY A 160 8.61 -5.00 0.29
N LYS A 161 7.97 -6.11 0.71
CA LYS A 161 7.64 -7.24 -0.16
C LYS A 161 6.14 -7.28 -0.36
N THR A 162 5.72 -6.91 -1.57
CA THR A 162 4.31 -6.67 -1.88
C THR A 162 3.81 -7.64 -2.94
N ILE A 163 2.77 -8.39 -2.59
CA ILE A 163 2.11 -9.32 -3.50
C ILE A 163 0.67 -8.89 -3.69
N HIS A 164 0.30 -8.58 -4.93
CA HIS A 164 -1.10 -8.42 -5.30
C HIS A 164 -1.68 -9.75 -5.77
N THR A 165 -2.86 -10.10 -5.27
CA THR A 165 -3.64 -11.28 -5.66
C THR A 165 -4.81 -10.94 -6.58
N TRP A 166 -5.08 -9.65 -6.81
CA TRP A 166 -6.15 -9.19 -7.68
C TRP A 166 -5.67 -8.04 -8.58
N GLN A 167 -5.64 -8.29 -9.88
CA GLN A 167 -5.37 -7.28 -10.92
C GLN A 167 -6.62 -6.48 -11.28
N VAL A 168 -7.07 -5.60 -10.38
CA VAL A 168 -8.33 -4.83 -10.49
C VAL A 168 -8.40 -3.93 -11.72
N ASP A 169 -7.27 -3.55 -12.29
CA ASP A 169 -7.17 -2.73 -13.50
C ASP A 169 -7.51 -3.49 -14.78
N ILE A 170 -7.40 -4.82 -14.78
CA ILE A 170 -7.79 -5.69 -15.91
C ILE A 170 -9.09 -6.43 -15.63
N HIS A 171 -9.25 -6.93 -14.39
CA HIS A 171 -10.39 -7.74 -13.99
C HIS A 171 -11.13 -7.10 -12.81
N PRO A 172 -11.85 -5.98 -13.00
CA PRO A 172 -12.42 -5.20 -11.90
C PRO A 172 -13.51 -5.93 -11.10
N HIS A 173 -14.11 -6.99 -11.66
CA HIS A 173 -15.25 -7.68 -11.07
C HIS A 173 -14.88 -8.96 -10.31
N LEU A 174 -13.76 -9.62 -10.65
CA LEU A 174 -13.35 -10.88 -10.04
C LEU A 174 -11.81 -10.97 -9.91
N PRO A 175 -11.27 -11.56 -8.84
CA PRO A 175 -9.83 -11.76 -8.63
C PRO A 175 -9.30 -12.92 -9.49
N LEU A 176 -9.11 -12.66 -10.79
CA LEU A 176 -8.62 -13.64 -11.75
C LEU A 176 -7.09 -13.59 -11.88
N GLY A 177 -6.50 -14.74 -12.21
CA GLY A 177 -5.08 -14.87 -12.52
C GLY A 177 -4.18 -15.21 -11.32
N PRO A 178 -2.89 -15.45 -11.57
CA PRO A 178 -1.91 -15.69 -10.51
C PRO A 178 -1.60 -14.40 -9.73
N PRO A 179 -1.04 -14.52 -8.51
CA PRO A 179 -0.51 -13.38 -7.79
C PRO A 179 0.64 -12.73 -8.55
N THR A 180 0.86 -11.43 -8.33
CA THR A 180 1.94 -10.66 -8.95
C THR A 180 2.77 -9.95 -7.89
N LEU A 181 4.08 -9.98 -8.08
CA LEU A 181 4.99 -9.13 -7.32
C LEU A 181 4.81 -7.67 -7.76
N MET A 182 4.77 -6.77 -6.78
CA MET A 182 4.69 -5.33 -7.00
C MET A 182 5.98 -4.67 -6.52
N MET A 183 6.37 -3.56 -7.14
CA MET A 183 7.41 -2.68 -6.60
C MET A 183 6.92 -1.25 -6.46
N SER A 184 7.77 -0.47 -5.82
CA SER A 184 7.75 0.98 -5.74
C SER A 184 8.49 1.64 -6.91
N TYR A 185 8.39 2.97 -6.94
CA TYR A 185 9.15 3.82 -7.84
C TYR A 185 10.50 4.18 -7.23
N THR A 186 11.44 4.56 -8.07
CA THR A 186 12.79 4.95 -7.67
C THR A 186 13.16 6.33 -8.19
N ASN A 187 12.42 6.86 -9.16
CA ASN A 187 12.60 8.21 -9.70
C ASN A 187 11.36 8.73 -10.46
N ASP A 188 11.28 10.06 -10.61
CA ASP A 188 10.16 10.78 -11.23
C ASP A 188 9.84 10.31 -12.67
N ARG A 189 10.85 9.94 -13.47
CA ARG A 189 10.69 9.56 -14.88
C ARG A 189 9.79 8.33 -15.09
N GLN A 190 9.64 7.50 -14.06
CA GLN A 190 8.77 6.33 -14.12
C GLN A 190 7.28 6.71 -14.06
N LEU A 191 6.96 7.84 -13.43
CA LEU A 191 5.59 8.34 -13.27
C LEU A 191 5.19 9.25 -14.44
N GLU A 192 6.15 9.94 -15.06
CA GLU A 192 5.93 10.89 -16.17
C GLU A 192 5.26 10.28 -17.40
N LYS A 193 5.36 8.96 -17.58
CA LYS A 193 4.76 8.25 -18.72
C LYS A 193 3.24 8.06 -18.59
N ASP A 194 2.72 8.06 -17.37
CA ASP A 194 1.28 7.98 -17.12
C ASP A 194 0.73 9.39 -16.85
N PRO A 195 -0.19 9.93 -17.68
CA PRO A 195 -0.69 11.28 -17.50
C PRO A 195 -1.35 11.56 -16.14
N LYS A 196 -1.98 10.54 -15.53
CA LYS A 196 -2.60 10.69 -14.21
C LYS A 196 -1.52 10.79 -13.14
N LEU A 197 -0.53 9.92 -13.16
CA LEU A 197 0.56 9.97 -12.19
C LEU A 197 1.47 11.19 -12.39
N ALA A 198 1.72 11.60 -13.63
CA ALA A 198 2.40 12.85 -13.93
C ALA A 198 1.65 14.05 -13.31
N SER A 199 0.32 14.06 -13.39
CA SER A 199 -0.51 15.10 -12.77
C SER A 199 -0.47 15.08 -11.24
N VAL A 200 -0.39 13.89 -10.63
CA VAL A 200 -0.20 13.71 -9.18
C VAL A 200 1.16 14.23 -8.77
N LEU A 201 2.21 13.89 -9.51
CA LEU A 201 3.59 14.28 -9.22
C LEU A 201 3.75 15.81 -9.19
N ILE A 202 3.15 16.53 -10.14
CA ILE A 202 3.21 18.00 -10.21
C ILE A 202 2.16 18.69 -9.32
N SER A 203 1.33 17.93 -8.61
CA SER A 203 0.31 18.50 -7.74
C SER A 203 0.95 19.29 -6.60
N GLN A 204 0.26 20.36 -6.17
CA GLN A 204 0.72 21.19 -5.06
C GLN A 204 0.92 20.36 -3.78
N GLU A 205 0.07 19.37 -3.55
CA GLU A 205 0.16 18.46 -2.39
C GLU A 205 1.48 17.69 -2.36
N ILE A 206 1.79 16.96 -3.44
CA ILE A 206 3.00 16.15 -3.53
C ILE A 206 4.25 17.02 -3.47
N GLN A 207 4.25 18.17 -4.16
CA GLN A 207 5.39 19.09 -4.15
C GLN A 207 5.60 19.73 -2.78
N SER A 208 4.54 20.13 -2.07
CA SER A 208 4.63 20.65 -0.70
C SER A 208 5.19 19.59 0.25
N LYS A 209 4.70 18.34 0.19
CA LYS A 209 5.23 17.24 1.02
C LYS A 209 6.69 16.95 0.71
N ARG A 210 7.06 16.88 -0.56
CA ARG A 210 8.46 16.69 -1.00
C ARG A 210 9.39 17.76 -0.41
N LEU A 211 8.99 19.04 -0.48
CA LEU A 211 9.76 20.15 0.07
C LEU A 211 9.84 20.10 1.60
N LEU A 212 8.71 19.82 2.26
CA LEU A 212 8.66 19.68 3.72
C LEU A 212 9.58 18.55 4.20
N ARG A 213 9.49 17.38 3.57
CA ARG A 213 10.25 16.19 3.92
C ARG A 213 11.75 16.38 3.74
N LYS A 214 12.17 17.15 2.74
CA LYS A 214 13.58 17.54 2.56
C LYS A 214 14.17 18.29 3.76
N ASN A 215 13.36 18.95 4.58
CA ASN A 215 13.83 19.72 5.74
C ASN A 215 14.16 18.86 6.96
N TYR A 216 13.58 17.66 7.07
CA TYR A 216 13.71 16.83 8.28
C TYR A 216 14.18 15.40 8.00
N LEU A 217 13.96 14.86 6.79
CA LEU A 217 14.47 13.53 6.44
C LEU A 217 16.00 13.58 6.31
N PRO A 218 16.71 12.63 6.92
CA PRO A 218 18.16 12.53 6.75
C PRO A 218 18.50 12.15 5.30
N GLN A 219 19.69 12.54 4.87
CA GLN A 219 20.29 11.94 3.68
C GLN A 219 20.50 10.45 3.93
N TYR A 220 20.02 9.64 3.02
CA TYR A 220 20.03 8.19 3.13
C TYR A 220 20.30 7.58 1.77
N GLY A 221 21.19 6.57 1.72
CA GLY A 221 21.39 5.74 0.53
C GLY A 221 20.77 4.39 0.79
N LYS A 222 19.74 4.02 0.02
CA LYS A 222 19.17 2.67 0.10
C LYS A 222 20.20 1.63 -0.30
N SER A 223 20.04 0.41 0.21
CA SER A 223 20.82 -0.76 -0.18
C SER A 223 20.66 -1.03 -1.69
N SER A 224 21.77 -1.30 -2.37
CA SER A 224 21.79 -1.71 -3.78
C SER A 224 21.25 -3.13 -4.00
N GLN A 225 20.91 -3.85 -2.92
CA GLN A 225 20.40 -5.22 -2.96
C GLN A 225 18.87 -5.28 -2.95
N ALA A 226 18.19 -4.15 -2.85
CA ALA A 226 16.78 -4.00 -3.17
C ALA A 226 16.62 -3.40 -4.56
N ASP A 227 15.42 -3.48 -5.13
CA ASP A 227 15.13 -2.93 -6.47
C ASP A 227 16.11 -3.43 -7.54
N GLU A 228 16.51 -4.71 -7.47
CA GLU A 228 17.54 -5.32 -8.34
C GLU A 228 17.29 -5.09 -9.83
N TRP A 229 16.01 -4.97 -10.21
CA TRP A 229 15.56 -4.66 -11.56
C TRP A 229 16.13 -3.35 -12.12
N GLU A 230 16.49 -2.36 -11.28
CA GLU A 230 17.14 -1.12 -11.73
C GLU A 230 18.51 -1.37 -12.35
N GLN A 231 19.20 -2.40 -11.88
CA GLN A 231 20.56 -2.74 -12.31
C GLN A 231 20.55 -3.80 -13.42
N THR A 232 19.66 -4.79 -13.29
CA THR A 232 19.64 -5.97 -14.18
C THR A 232 18.66 -5.82 -15.34
N GLY A 233 17.65 -4.96 -15.23
CA GLY A 233 16.51 -4.93 -16.14
C GLY A 233 15.60 -6.16 -16.02
N GLN A 234 15.83 -7.04 -15.04
CA GLN A 234 15.09 -8.26 -14.80
C GLN A 234 14.31 -8.18 -13.50
N SER A 235 13.12 -8.77 -13.46
CA SER A 235 12.30 -8.86 -12.25
C SER A 235 11.62 -10.22 -12.15
N VAL A 236 11.12 -10.55 -10.97
CA VAL A 236 10.48 -11.84 -10.72
C VAL A 236 9.04 -11.82 -11.23
N SER A 237 8.69 -12.83 -12.04
CA SER A 237 7.31 -13.19 -12.38
C SER A 237 6.89 -14.44 -11.63
N PHE A 238 5.63 -14.52 -11.21
CA PHE A 238 5.03 -15.73 -10.67
C PHE A 238 4.20 -16.42 -11.74
N GLU A 239 4.78 -17.44 -12.35
CA GLU A 239 4.10 -18.26 -13.36
C GLU A 239 3.50 -19.52 -12.74
N PRO A 240 2.21 -19.83 -12.97
CA PRO A 240 1.62 -21.06 -12.50
C PRO A 240 2.22 -22.25 -13.27
N ILE A 241 2.70 -23.26 -12.55
CA ILE A 241 3.20 -24.52 -13.12
C ILE A 241 2.38 -25.69 -12.61
N MET A 242 1.94 -26.56 -13.53
CA MET A 242 1.23 -27.79 -13.18
C MET A 242 2.24 -28.85 -12.72
N LYS A 243 1.93 -29.52 -11.61
CA LYS A 243 2.69 -30.67 -11.10
C LYS A 243 1.73 -31.79 -10.72
N ASP A 244 2.15 -33.02 -10.95
CA ASP A 244 1.39 -34.19 -10.54
C ASP A 244 1.27 -34.26 -9.01
N VAL A 245 0.04 -34.45 -8.52
CA VAL A 245 -0.22 -34.65 -7.09
C VAL A 245 0.01 -36.13 -6.78
N GLN A 246 1.02 -36.42 -5.98
CA GLN A 246 1.25 -37.75 -5.45
C GLN A 246 0.32 -37.98 -4.26
N PHE A 247 -0.67 -38.85 -4.41
CA PHE A 247 -1.48 -39.32 -3.29
C PHE A 247 -0.74 -40.48 -2.62
N GLN A 248 -0.20 -40.23 -1.43
CA GLN A 248 0.35 -41.27 -0.55
C GLN A 248 -0.77 -41.98 0.21
#